data_AF-A0A3P7V5Q3-F1
#
_entry.id   AF-A0A3P7V5Q3-F1
#
_cell.length_a   1.000
_cell.length_b   1.000
_cell.length_c   1.000
_cell.angle_alpha   90.00
_cell.angle_beta   90.00
_cell.angle_gamma   90.00
#
_symmetry.space_group_name_H-M   'P 1'
#
loop_
_entity.id
_entity.type
_entity.pdbx_description
1 polymer ?
#
loop_
_entity_poly.entity_id
_entity_poly.type
_entity_poly.pdbx_seq_one_letter_code
_entity_poly.pdbx_strand_id
1 'polypeptide(L)'
;MEDISKAGCICILDVELQGVRTIHKCGLDAKYILIRAPSLEILEQRLRARETETEESLKKRMKHAEDDLNAVDAEPTLFDFVIVNDDFERAYNDFLTAIKEELSEFMSQRTK
;
A
#
# COMPACT_ATOMS: atom_id res chain seq x y z
N MET A 1 4.85 15.20 9.86
CA MET A 1 3.59 15.13 9.09
C MET A 1 2.84 16.45 9.11
N GLU A 2 2.76 17.16 10.24
CA GLU A 2 2.05 18.45 10.36
C GLU A 2 2.47 19.54 9.35
N ASP A 3 3.73 19.55 8.89
CA ASP A 3 4.19 20.56 7.93
C ASP A 3 3.71 20.30 6.48
N ILE A 4 3.43 19.06 6.12
CA ILE A 4 3.01 18.68 4.75
C ILE A 4 1.50 18.90 4.56
N SER A 5 0.68 18.65 5.59
CA SER A 5 -0.76 18.94 5.50
C SER A 5 -1.03 20.45 5.41
N LYS A 6 -0.21 21.28 6.08
CA LYS A 6 -0.26 22.75 5.96
C LYS A 6 0.15 23.28 4.59
N ALA A 7 0.94 22.53 3.83
CA ALA A 7 1.33 22.90 2.47
C ALA A 7 0.25 22.58 1.42
N GLY A 8 -0.88 21.98 1.84
CA GLY A 8 -1.87 21.48 0.91
C GLY A 8 -1.24 20.41 0.01
N CYS A 9 -0.63 19.39 0.62
CA CYS A 9 -0.14 18.19 -0.06
C CYS A 9 -0.68 16.91 0.62
N ILE A 10 -0.97 15.88 -0.16
CA ILE A 10 -1.29 14.54 0.36
C ILE A 10 0.03 13.84 0.71
N CYS A 11 0.15 13.34 1.95
CA CYS A 11 1.31 12.59 2.39
C CYS A 11 1.13 11.11 2.06
N ILE A 12 2.05 10.54 1.28
CA ILE A 12 2.09 9.11 0.98
C ILE A 12 3.26 8.50 1.76
N LEU A 13 2.98 7.44 2.50
CA LEU A 13 3.96 6.70 3.28
C LEU A 13 4.08 5.29 2.69
N ASP A 14 5.25 4.97 2.16
CA ASP A 14 5.60 3.61 1.73
C ASP A 14 6.31 2.91 2.90
N VAL A 15 5.61 1.96 3.53
CA VAL A 15 6.06 1.28 4.75
C VAL A 15 5.71 -0.21 4.70
N GLU A 16 6.59 -1.03 5.28
CA GLU A 16 6.34 -2.47 5.46
C GLU A 16 5.27 -2.73 6.53
N LEU A 17 4.73 -3.95 6.59
CA LEU A 17 3.67 -4.37 7.52
C LEU A 17 3.92 -4.00 8.99
N GLN A 18 5.16 -4.14 9.47
CA GLN A 18 5.51 -3.77 10.85
C GLN A 18 5.39 -2.26 11.09
N GLY A 19 5.74 -1.46 10.08
CA GLY A 19 5.53 -0.01 10.07
C GLY A 19 4.04 0.33 10.10
N VAL A 20 3.24 -0.32 9.25
CA VAL A 20 1.78 -0.17 9.22
C VAL A 20 1.18 -0.46 10.61
N ARG A 21 1.51 -1.60 11.22
CA ARG A 21 1.03 -1.96 12.57
C ARG A 21 1.41 -0.93 13.63
N THR A 22 2.61 -0.34 13.52
CA THR A 22 3.07 0.69 14.46
C THR A 22 2.28 1.99 14.30
N ILE A 23 2.09 2.45 13.07
CA ILE A 23 1.33 3.66 12.74
C ILE A 23 -0.15 3.50 13.13
N HIS A 24 -0.73 2.34 12.82
CA HIS A 24 -2.10 2.01 13.20
C HIS A 24 -2.29 2.03 14.73
N LYS A 25 -1.34 1.51 15.51
CA LYS A 25 -1.35 1.59 16.98
C LYS A 25 -1.23 3.01 17.52
N CYS A 26 -0.57 3.91 16.79
CA CYS A 26 -0.50 5.32 17.15
C CYS A 26 -1.83 6.07 16.91
N GLY A 27 -2.81 5.44 16.26
CA GLY A 27 -4.11 6.05 15.97
C GLY A 27 -4.01 7.17 14.93
N LEU A 28 -3.05 7.07 14.01
CA LEU A 28 -2.97 8.01 12.90
C LEU A 28 -4.19 7.82 12.00
N ASP A 29 -4.95 8.89 11.81
CA ASP A 29 -6.05 8.97 10.84
C ASP A 29 -5.46 9.04 9.43
N ALA A 30 -5.36 7.88 8.79
CA ALA A 30 -4.81 7.70 7.45
C ALA A 30 -5.51 6.51 6.79
N LYS A 31 -5.54 6.50 5.45
CA LYS A 31 -5.97 5.31 4.69
C LYS A 31 -4.84 4.31 4.60
N TYR A 32 -5.10 3.08 5.02
CA TYR A 32 -4.17 1.97 4.96
C TYR A 32 -4.49 1.10 3.74
N ILE A 33 -3.68 1.23 2.69
CA ILE A 33 -3.90 0.55 1.40
C ILE A 33 -2.81 -0.51 1.21
N LEU A 34 -3.20 -1.78 1.12
CA LEU A 34 -2.30 -2.86 0.74
C LEU A 34 -2.35 -3.08 -0.78
N ILE A 35 -1.20 -3.00 -1.45
CA ILE A 35 -1.08 -3.35 -2.87
C ILE A 35 -0.29 -4.65 -2.97
N ARG A 36 -0.93 -5.70 -3.52
CA ARG A 36 -0.31 -7.03 -3.62
C ARG A 36 -0.38 -7.62 -5.02
N ALA A 37 0.51 -8.55 -5.31
CA ALA A 37 0.37 -9.40 -6.49
C ALA A 37 -0.84 -10.35 -6.36
N PRO A 38 -1.42 -10.82 -7.48
CA PRO A 38 -2.51 -11.80 -7.46
C PRO A 38 -2.15 -13.11 -6.76
N SER A 39 -0.89 -13.55 -6.88
CA SER A 39 -0.35 -14.71 -6.17
C SER A 39 1.13 -14.54 -5.87
N LEU A 40 1.63 -15.31 -4.89
CA LEU A 40 3.06 -15.38 -4.58
C LEU A 40 3.86 -15.91 -5.78
N GLU A 41 3.33 -16.88 -6.52
CA GLU A 41 3.99 -17.42 -7.72
C GLU A 41 4.19 -16.33 -8.80
N ILE A 42 3.18 -15.51 -9.05
CA ILE A 42 3.27 -14.40 -10.02
C ILE A 42 4.25 -13.34 -9.51
N LEU A 43 4.27 -13.06 -8.21
CA LEU A 43 5.25 -12.15 -7.62
C LEU A 43 6.69 -12.66 -7.84
N GLU A 44 6.95 -13.94 -7.57
CA GLU A 44 8.27 -14.54 -7.77
C GLU A 44 8.70 -14.46 -9.23
N GLN A 45 7.81 -14.83 -10.16
CA GLN A 45 8.08 -14.74 -11.60
C GLN A 45 8.45 -13.30 -12.01
N ARG A 46 7.71 -12.30 -11.54
CA ARG A 46 7.98 -10.88 -11.82
C ARG A 46 9.31 -10.41 -11.22
N LEU A 47 9.65 -10.86 -10.01
CA LEU A 47 10.92 -10.50 -9.36
C LEU A 47 12.12 -11.13 -10.06
N ARG A 48 12.00 -12.41 -10.47
CA ARG A 48 13.05 -13.11 -11.25
C ARG A 48 13.24 -12.48 -12.63
N ALA A 49 12.15 -12.12 -13.31
CA ALA A 49 12.20 -11.48 -14.62
C ALA A 49 12.87 -10.10 -14.62
N ARG A 50 12.98 -9.44 -13.45
CA ARG A 50 13.69 -8.15 -13.34
C ARG A 50 15.21 -8.31 -13.37
N GLU A 51 15.75 -9.51 -13.17
CA GLU A 51 17.19 -9.82 -13.16
C GLU A 51 18.05 -8.96 -12.21
N THR A 52 17.44 -8.18 -11.31
CA THR A 52 18.13 -7.27 -10.38
C THR A 52 18.24 -7.82 -8.96
N GLU A 53 17.65 -8.98 -8.68
CA GLU A 53 17.51 -9.54 -7.33
C GLU A 53 18.44 -10.75 -7.13
N THR A 54 18.98 -10.88 -5.92
CA THR A 54 19.70 -12.09 -5.50
C THR A 54 18.72 -13.11 -4.93
N GLU A 55 19.10 -14.39 -4.84
CA GLU A 55 18.25 -15.41 -4.20
C GLU A 55 17.89 -15.06 -2.74
N GLU A 56 18.79 -14.39 -2.01
CA GLU A 56 18.53 -13.95 -0.64
C GLU A 56 17.53 -12.79 -0.59
N SER A 57 17.66 -11.79 -1.47
CA SER A 57 16.72 -10.66 -1.52
C SER A 57 15.33 -11.10 -2.00
N LEU A 58 15.28 -12.04 -2.94
CA LEU A 58 14.05 -12.68 -3.40
C LEU A 58 13.33 -13.39 -2.26
N LYS A 59 14.01 -14.28 -1.53
CA LYS A 59 13.40 -14.99 -0.38
C LYS A 59 12.85 -14.03 0.67
N LYS A 60 13.58 -12.95 0.96
CA LYS A 60 13.13 -11.95 1.93
C LYS A 60 11.85 -11.24 1.45
N ARG A 61 11.80 -10.81 0.19
CA ARG A 61 10.60 -10.19 -0.39
C ARG A 61 9.40 -11.14 -0.46
N MET A 62 9.65 -12.40 -0.83
CA MET A 62 8.60 -13.42 -0.86
C MET A 62 8.01 -13.65 0.52
N LYS A 63 8.86 -13.72 1.55
CA LYS A 63 8.41 -13.81 2.94
C LYS A 63 7.59 -12.60 3.37
N HIS A 64 8.01 -11.38 3.03
CA HIS A 64 7.24 -10.17 3.35
C HIS A 64 5.87 -10.21 2.68
N ALA A 65 5.78 -10.60 1.41
CA ALA A 65 4.50 -10.72 0.71
C ALA A 65 3.59 -11.81 1.30
N GLU A 66 4.16 -12.90 1.81
CA GLU A 66 3.42 -13.93 2.54
C GLU A 66 2.88 -13.39 3.88
N ASP A 67 3.72 -12.66 4.63
CA ASP A 67 3.31 -12.01 5.88
C ASP A 67 2.19 -10.98 5.65
N ASP A 68 2.26 -10.21 4.55
CA ASP A 68 1.22 -9.25 4.16
C ASP A 68 -0.12 -9.94 3.88
N LEU A 69 -0.10 -11.06 3.15
CA LEU A 69 -1.30 -11.85 2.86
C LEU A 69 -1.94 -12.40 4.14
N ASN A 70 -1.11 -12.98 5.01
CA ASN A 70 -1.58 -13.52 6.29
C ASN A 70 -2.16 -12.42 7.19
N ALA A 71 -1.64 -11.19 7.11
CA ALA A 71 -2.16 -10.06 7.88
C ALA A 71 -3.55 -9.63 7.42
N VAL A 72 -3.88 -9.73 6.13
CA VAL A 72 -5.24 -9.44 5.64
C VAL A 72 -6.27 -10.36 6.30
N ASP A 73 -5.94 -11.65 6.43
CA ASP A 73 -6.84 -12.64 7.03
C ASP A 73 -6.85 -12.57 8.57
N ALA A 74 -5.70 -12.33 9.19
CA ALA A 74 -5.54 -12.29 10.66
C ALA A 74 -5.98 -10.95 11.28
N GLU A 75 -5.84 -9.85 10.55
CA GLU A 75 -6.08 -8.48 11.02
C GLU A 75 -6.98 -7.73 10.01
N PRO A 76 -8.26 -8.09 9.88
CA PRO A 76 -9.15 -7.54 8.84
C PRO A 76 -9.43 -6.04 8.97
N THR A 77 -9.10 -5.43 10.11
CA THR A 77 -9.23 -3.98 10.35
C THR A 77 -7.94 -3.20 10.09
N LEU A 78 -6.84 -3.86 9.74
CA LEU A 78 -5.54 -3.21 9.55
C LEU A 78 -5.48 -2.42 8.25
N PHE A 79 -6.25 -2.84 7.25
CA PHE A 79 -6.27 -2.24 5.91
C PHE A 79 -7.68 -1.82 5.55
N ASP A 80 -7.83 -0.59 5.06
CA ASP A 80 -9.10 -0.07 4.52
C ASP A 80 -9.35 -0.62 3.11
N PHE A 81 -8.28 -0.82 2.34
CA PHE A 81 -8.34 -1.30 0.96
C PHE A 81 -7.24 -2.31 0.66
N VAL A 82 -7.60 -3.35 -0.10
CA VAL A 82 -6.66 -4.33 -0.63
C VAL A 82 -6.77 -4.33 -2.15
N ILE A 83 -5.71 -3.88 -2.82
CA ILE A 83 -5.62 -3.77 -4.27
C ILE A 83 -4.79 -4.93 -4.81
N VAL A 84 -5.36 -5.66 -5.76
CA VAL A 84 -4.64 -6.71 -6.49
C VAL A 84 -4.03 -6.10 -7.75
N ASN A 85 -2.71 -6.07 -7.80
CA ASN A 85 -1.92 -5.56 -8.91
C ASN A 85 -1.65 -6.68 -9.94
N ASP A 86 -2.71 -7.15 -10.59
CA ASP A 86 -2.64 -8.06 -11.74
C ASP A 86 -2.44 -7.30 -13.05
N ASP A 87 -3.26 -6.26 -13.27
CA ASP A 87 -3.26 -5.33 -14.39
C ASP A 87 -3.05 -3.89 -13.91
N PHE A 88 -2.20 -3.14 -14.62
CA PHE A 88 -1.83 -1.78 -14.21
C PHE A 88 -3.02 -0.81 -14.23
N GLU A 89 -3.81 -0.82 -15.31
CA GLU A 89 -4.95 0.09 -15.47
C GLU A 89 -6.00 -0.19 -14.40
N ARG A 90 -6.29 -1.46 -14.13
CA ARG A 90 -7.20 -1.86 -13.07
C ARG A 90 -6.70 -1.43 -11.69
N ALA A 91 -5.47 -1.78 -11.34
CA ALA A 91 -4.90 -1.42 -10.04
C ALA A 91 -4.82 0.09 -9.82
N TYR A 92 -4.54 0.85 -10.89
CA TYR A 92 -4.54 2.31 -10.86
C TYR A 92 -5.94 2.88 -10.61
N ASN A 93 -6.97 2.36 -11.28
CA ASN A 93 -8.35 2.79 -11.05
C ASN A 93 -8.85 2.42 -9.64
N ASP A 94 -8.49 1.24 -9.14
CA ASP A 94 -8.79 0.80 -7.77
C ASP A 94 -8.11 1.73 -6.75
N PHE A 95 -6.86 2.12 -7.00
CA PHE A 95 -6.14 3.08 -6.16
C PHE A 95 -6.80 4.46 -6.18
N LEU A 96 -7.13 5.00 -7.36
CA LEU A 96 -7.85 6.27 -7.48
C LEU A 96 -9.19 6.25 -6.74
N THR A 97 -9.88 5.11 -6.75
CA THR A 97 -11.13 4.93 -6.01
C THR A 97 -10.88 4.96 -4.51
N ALA A 98 -9.83 4.28 -4.04
CA ALA A 98 -9.45 4.22 -2.63
C ALA A 98 -9.08 5.59 -2.04
N ILE A 99 -8.48 6.49 -2.83
CA ILE A 99 -8.07 7.84 -2.38
C ILE A 99 -9.02 8.96 -2.82
N LYS A 100 -10.19 8.61 -3.39
CA LYS A 100 -11.08 9.58 -4.06
C LYS A 100 -11.64 10.61 -3.08
N GLU A 101 -11.97 10.18 -1.87
CA GLU A 101 -12.52 11.04 -0.82
C GLU A 101 -11.47 12.08 -0.42
N GLU A 102 -10.24 11.64 -0.15
CA GLU A 102 -9.08 12.49 0.20
C GLU A 102 -8.79 13.50 -0.90
N LEU A 103 -8.82 13.07 -2.16
CA LEU A 103 -8.64 13.96 -3.31
C LEU A 103 -9.75 15.01 -3.40
N SER A 104 -11.00 14.63 -3.11
CA SER A 104 -12.15 15.56 -3.18
C SER A 104 -12.11 16.62 -2.07
N GLU A 105 -11.75 16.22 -0.85
CA GLU A 105 -11.57 17.13 0.28
C GLU A 105 -10.40 18.08 0.01
N PHE A 106 -9.30 17.55 -0.51
CA PHE A 106 -8.12 18.31 -0.90
C PHE A 106 -8.41 19.38 -1.96
N MET A 107 -9.13 19.02 -3.04
CA MET A 107 -9.52 19.97 -4.08
C MET A 107 -10.48 21.05 -3.54
N SER A 108 -11.37 20.68 -2.62
CA SER A 108 -12.29 21.63 -1.98
C SER A 108 -11.56 22.64 -1.09
N GLN A 109 -10.46 22.25 -0.44
CA GLN A 109 -9.63 23.15 0.38
C GLN A 109 -8.81 24.15 -0.45
N ARG A 110 -8.45 23.82 -1.70
CA ARG A 110 -7.73 24.74 -2.61
C ARG A 110 -8.60 25.79 -3.30
N THR A 111 -9.92 25.63 -3.27
CA THR A 111 -10.86 26.51 -3.99
C THR A 111 -11.40 27.65 -3.10
N LYS A 112 -10.95 27.74 -1.84
CA LYS A 112 -11.17 28.88 -0.93
C LYS A 112 -9.88 29.64 -0.74
#